data_AF-A0AAU2YB48-F1
#
_entry.id   AF-A0AAU2YB48-F1
#
_cell.length_a   1.000
_cell.length_b   1.000
_cell.length_c   1.000
_cell.angle_alpha   90.00
_cell.angle_beta   90.00
_cell.angle_gamma   90.00
#
_symmetry.space_group_name_H-M   'P 1'
#
loop_
_entity.id
_entity.type
_entity.pdbx_description
1 polymer ?
#
loop_
_entity_poly.entity_id
_entity_poly.type
_entity_poly.pdbx_seq_one_letter_code
_entity_poly.pdbx_strand_id
1 'polypeptide(L)'
;MPAPYATFGLAPAMRAGGVLADGHHRVHRDFMDFLVDGRPLLFRLSDLDAVSPLASDVPPAILTTQVRRLLLEAEAPLAGGRHVIYGCPECESIECGAVTAVIERDGTDVVWRDFAWQTYGSVDLEQGGYRDMGPYRFDGEQYRRELERLLLPSGPAAPASAARRVLLVGARVAVLARLAAALRTIGIGADIAADTDRVPAEELRAYPVVVFGPAVTEPQRTAVRHAFRQAGADTAYVEGLVPVVPVLAAEVEHALDRGAPAQHRLVRLDATDGSATVEVTSACRVSLVAYRVDRLSRPRAQEVFSGFLEPGEHRIPLDARSVKGRACLVARTTGSVLTAPVAHG
;
A
#
# COMPACT_ATOMS: atom_id res chain seq x y z
N MET A 1 -1.49 36.07 11.35
CA MET A 1 -2.51 35.33 12.12
C MET A 1 -1.87 34.04 12.61
N PRO A 2 -2.04 33.62 13.87
CA PRO A 2 -1.51 32.35 14.33
C PRO A 2 -2.15 31.20 13.54
N ALA A 3 -1.34 30.19 13.19
CA ALA A 3 -1.82 28.99 12.52
C ALA A 3 -2.88 28.28 13.39
N PRO A 4 -3.98 27.79 12.82
CA PRO A 4 -4.98 27.05 13.59
C PRO A 4 -4.38 25.78 14.17
N TYR A 5 -4.80 25.41 15.38
CA TYR A 5 -4.46 24.11 15.96
C TYR A 5 -5.10 23.00 15.14
N ALA A 6 -4.28 22.01 14.80
CA ALA A 6 -4.68 20.78 14.15
C ALA A 6 -4.35 19.59 15.06
N THR A 7 -5.05 18.47 14.90
CA THR A 7 -4.67 17.24 15.59
C THR A 7 -3.61 16.48 14.81
N PHE A 8 -2.64 15.92 15.53
CA PHE A 8 -1.62 15.04 14.96
C PHE A 8 -1.91 13.59 15.33
N GLY A 9 -1.72 12.69 14.37
CA GLY A 9 -1.80 11.25 14.59
C GLY A 9 -0.99 10.47 13.56
N LEU A 10 -0.89 9.17 13.77
CA LEU A 10 -0.27 8.23 12.85
C LEU A 10 -1.21 7.08 12.55
N ALA A 11 -1.29 6.68 11.29
CA ALA A 11 -2.02 5.49 10.87
C ALA A 11 -1.12 4.58 10.01
N PRO A 12 -1.23 3.26 10.14
CA PRO A 12 -0.68 2.35 9.15
C PRO A 12 -1.24 2.67 7.77
N ALA A 13 -0.36 2.69 6.78
CA ALA A 13 -0.68 2.89 5.38
C ALA A 13 0.20 1.97 4.53
N MET A 14 -0.25 1.75 3.30
CA MET A 14 0.38 0.84 2.37
C MET A 14 0.50 1.49 0.99
N ARG A 15 1.64 1.26 0.34
CA ARG A 15 1.86 1.57 -1.07
C ARG A 15 1.87 0.24 -1.80
N ALA A 16 0.81 -0.01 -2.58
CA ALA A 16 0.68 -1.24 -3.34
C ALA A 16 1.85 -1.34 -4.33
N GLY A 17 2.58 -2.43 -4.25
CA GLY A 17 3.61 -2.76 -5.22
C GLY A 17 3.01 -3.18 -6.55
N GLY A 18 3.56 -4.24 -7.13
CA GLY A 18 2.91 -4.96 -8.21
C GLY A 18 3.84 -5.37 -9.32
N VAL A 19 3.44 -6.43 -10.02
CA VAL A 19 4.05 -6.86 -11.28
C VAL A 19 3.17 -6.38 -12.41
N LEU A 20 3.70 -5.49 -13.24
CA LEU A 20 2.99 -4.84 -14.32
C LEU A 20 2.97 -5.72 -15.57
N ALA A 21 2.02 -5.46 -16.46
CA ALA A 21 1.80 -6.24 -17.67
C ALA A 21 2.99 -6.22 -18.66
N ASP A 22 3.80 -5.17 -18.59
CA ASP A 22 5.02 -4.95 -19.38
C ASP A 22 6.27 -5.57 -18.75
N GLY A 23 6.15 -6.19 -17.56
CA GLY A 23 7.25 -6.82 -16.83
C GLY A 23 7.99 -5.88 -15.87
N HIS A 24 7.62 -4.60 -15.80
CA HIS A 24 8.11 -3.72 -14.74
C HIS A 24 7.51 -4.12 -13.38
N HIS A 25 8.21 -3.76 -12.31
CA HIS A 25 7.76 -4.03 -10.95
C HIS A 25 7.76 -2.75 -10.12
N ARG A 26 6.89 -2.74 -9.12
CA ARG A 26 6.73 -1.69 -8.11
C ARG A 26 6.90 -2.33 -6.74
N VAL A 27 7.72 -1.75 -5.88
CA VAL A 27 7.96 -2.33 -4.57
C VAL A 27 6.81 -2.01 -3.60
N HIS A 28 6.32 -3.03 -2.90
CA HIS A 28 5.36 -2.88 -1.83
C HIS A 28 6.00 -2.18 -0.63
N ARG A 29 5.31 -1.18 -0.04
CA ARG A 29 5.74 -0.55 1.21
C ARG A 29 4.61 -0.55 2.21
N ASP A 30 4.93 -0.86 3.47
CA ASP A 30 4.07 -0.49 4.59
C ASP A 30 4.78 0.61 5.36
N PHE A 31 4.04 1.64 5.75
CA PHE A 31 4.58 2.81 6.42
C PHE A 31 3.54 3.44 7.34
N MET A 32 3.95 4.38 8.18
CA MET A 32 3.04 5.18 8.98
C MET A 32 2.75 6.49 8.27
N ASP A 33 1.50 6.71 7.85
CA ASP A 33 1.08 7.99 7.31
C ASP A 33 0.76 8.98 8.44
N PHE A 34 0.94 10.27 8.15
CA PHE A 34 0.63 11.37 9.06
C PHE A 34 -0.85 11.71 8.95
N LEU A 35 -1.56 11.69 10.07
CA LEU A 35 -2.93 12.18 10.15
C LEU A 35 -2.93 13.63 10.62
N VAL A 36 -3.56 14.50 9.84
CA VAL A 36 -3.85 15.89 10.23
C VAL A 36 -5.36 16.06 10.26
N ASP A 37 -5.89 16.35 11.44
CA ASP A 37 -7.34 16.39 11.71
C ASP A 37 -8.03 15.06 11.39
N GLY A 38 -7.36 13.96 11.73
CA GLY A 38 -7.82 12.59 11.49
C GLY A 38 -7.81 12.14 10.02
N ARG A 39 -7.31 12.97 9.09
CA ARG A 39 -7.23 12.64 7.66
C ARG A 39 -5.78 12.38 7.23
N PRO A 40 -5.54 11.34 6.40
CA PRO A 40 -4.23 11.10 5.79
C PRO A 40 -3.71 12.35 5.09
N LEU A 41 -2.53 12.84 5.49
CA LEU A 41 -1.91 14.00 4.88
C LEU A 41 -1.50 13.72 3.43
N LEU A 42 -1.15 12.47 3.11
CA LEU A 42 -0.88 12.03 1.74
C LEU A 42 -2.10 12.23 0.82
N PHE A 43 -3.32 12.17 1.32
CA PHE A 43 -4.53 12.38 0.52
C PHE A 43 -4.72 13.83 0.09
N ARG A 44 -4.09 14.78 0.80
CA ARG A 44 -4.05 16.19 0.42
C ARG A 44 -3.03 16.46 -0.69
N LEU A 45 -2.13 15.52 -0.95
CA LEU A 45 -1.16 15.55 -2.03
C LEU A 45 -1.73 14.75 -3.21
N SER A 46 -2.25 15.44 -4.22
CA SER A 46 -2.90 14.79 -5.38
C SER A 46 -1.90 13.93 -6.15
N ASP A 47 -2.17 12.62 -6.22
CA ASP A 47 -1.49 11.62 -7.06
C ASP A 47 0.02 11.42 -6.83
N LEU A 48 0.50 11.71 -5.62
CA LEU A 48 1.91 11.53 -5.31
C LEU A 48 2.26 10.08 -4.93
N ASP A 49 3.17 9.45 -5.70
CA ASP A 49 3.80 8.16 -5.35
C ASP A 49 4.97 8.37 -4.40
N ALA A 50 4.63 8.52 -3.12
CA ALA A 50 5.59 8.72 -2.05
C ALA A 50 5.13 8.06 -0.75
N VAL A 51 6.09 7.72 0.09
CA VAL A 51 5.88 7.12 1.41
C VAL A 51 6.57 7.96 2.48
N SER A 52 6.08 7.88 3.71
CA SER A 52 6.73 8.59 4.82
C SER A 52 8.08 7.94 5.16
N PRO A 53 9.01 8.66 5.79
CA PRO A 53 10.26 8.07 6.28
C PRO A 53 10.05 7.09 7.45
N LEU A 54 8.81 6.90 7.91
CA LEU A 54 8.40 5.97 8.96
C LEU A 54 7.93 4.64 8.34
N ALA A 55 8.69 4.13 7.36
CA ALA A 55 8.40 2.87 6.68
C ALA A 55 8.83 1.66 7.52
N SER A 56 8.04 0.59 7.50
CA SER A 56 8.26 -0.56 8.39
C SER A 56 9.45 -1.43 7.94
N ASP A 57 9.84 -1.40 6.67
CA ASP A 57 11.01 -2.11 6.12
C ASP A 57 12.36 -1.48 6.49
N VAL A 58 12.40 -0.27 7.06
CA VAL A 58 13.67 0.33 7.45
C VAL A 58 14.22 -0.31 8.73
N PRO A 59 15.55 -0.43 8.87
CA PRO A 59 16.14 -0.95 10.10
C PRO A 59 15.72 -0.14 11.34
N PRO A 60 15.52 -0.77 12.52
CA PRO A 60 15.06 -0.07 13.73
C PRO A 60 15.88 1.16 14.13
N ALA A 61 17.20 1.14 13.89
CA ALA A 61 18.08 2.27 14.14
C ALA A 61 17.80 3.47 13.20
N ILE A 62 17.46 3.18 11.93
CA ILE A 62 17.06 4.21 10.96
C ILE A 62 15.70 4.78 11.35
N LEU A 63 14.71 3.94 11.67
CA LEU A 63 13.40 4.40 12.16
C LEU A 63 13.55 5.31 13.38
N THR A 64 14.35 4.90 14.36
CA THR A 64 14.63 5.70 15.57
C THR A 64 15.21 7.06 15.21
N THR A 65 16.13 7.12 14.25
CA THR A 65 16.73 8.38 13.77
C THR A 65 15.68 9.28 13.12
N GLN A 66 14.78 8.73 12.29
CA GLN A 66 13.72 9.50 11.65
C GLN A 66 12.72 10.06 12.67
N VAL A 67 12.33 9.25 13.67
CA VAL A 67 11.46 9.70 14.77
C VAL A 67 12.11 10.84 15.56
N ARG A 68 13.39 10.73 15.93
CA ARG A 68 14.11 11.78 16.67
C ARG A 68 14.24 13.08 15.87
N ARG A 69 14.41 13.01 14.55
CA ARG A 69 14.38 14.19 13.67
C ARG A 69 13.01 14.87 13.71
N LEU A 70 11.92 14.11 13.57
CA LEU A 70 10.56 14.66 13.66
C LEU A 70 10.23 15.23 15.04
N LEU A 71 10.84 14.72 16.12
CA LEU A 71 10.76 15.27 17.48
C LEU A 71 11.63 16.53 17.69
N LEU A 72 12.41 16.93 16.68
CA LEU A 72 13.39 18.03 16.75
C LEU A 72 14.45 17.79 17.84
N GLU A 73 14.84 16.53 18.04
CA GLU A 73 15.93 16.11 18.94
C GLU A 73 17.26 15.88 18.19
N ALA A 74 17.18 15.81 16.86
CA ALA A 74 18.32 15.76 15.96
C ALA A 74 18.20 16.88 14.92
N GLU A 75 19.33 17.26 14.31
CA GLU A 75 19.34 18.29 13.28
C GLU A 75 18.48 17.91 12.07
N ALA A 76 17.89 18.93 11.46
CA ALA A 76 17.11 18.78 10.26
C ALA A 76 17.98 18.21 9.12
N PRO A 77 17.49 17.23 8.36
CA PRO A 77 18.28 16.58 7.32
C PRO A 77 18.57 17.51 6.12
N LEU A 78 17.84 18.61 5.98
CA LEU A 78 17.95 19.54 4.85
C LEU A 78 18.14 20.98 5.33
N ALA A 79 18.74 21.79 4.45
CA ALA A 79 18.97 23.21 4.71
C ALA A 79 17.66 23.96 5.03
N GLY A 80 17.75 24.96 5.92
CA GLY A 80 16.61 25.79 6.31
C GLY A 80 15.63 25.10 7.28
N GLY A 81 16.07 24.08 8.03
CA GLY A 81 15.21 23.39 9.01
C GLY A 81 14.18 22.45 8.37
N ARG A 82 14.42 22.05 7.12
CA ARG A 82 13.48 21.23 6.36
C ARG A 82 13.62 19.74 6.67
N HIS A 83 12.48 19.08 6.71
CA HIS A 83 12.35 17.65 6.95
C HIS A 83 11.63 17.01 5.76
N VAL A 84 12.03 15.78 5.44
CA VAL A 84 11.31 14.95 4.47
C VAL A 84 10.03 14.43 5.14
N ILE A 85 8.89 14.75 4.55
CA ILE A 85 7.57 14.26 4.99
C ILE A 85 7.19 13.03 4.16
N TYR A 86 7.38 13.10 2.85
CA TYR A 86 7.20 11.96 1.94
C TYR A 86 8.35 11.90 0.93
N GLY A 87 8.91 10.71 0.71
CA GLY A 87 10.00 10.48 -0.23
C GLY A 87 9.69 9.36 -1.23
N CYS A 88 10.55 9.23 -2.23
CA CYS A 88 10.41 8.20 -3.26
C CYS A 88 10.43 6.79 -2.62
N PRO A 89 9.41 5.94 -2.92
CA PRO A 89 9.30 4.61 -2.33
C PRO A 89 10.37 3.65 -2.85
N GLU A 90 11.01 3.93 -3.98
CA GLU A 90 11.97 3.01 -4.61
C GLU A 90 13.41 3.27 -4.13
N CYS A 91 13.79 4.54 -3.96
CA CYS A 91 15.19 4.95 -3.77
C CYS A 91 15.45 5.67 -2.44
N GLU A 92 14.41 6.19 -1.76
CA GLU A 92 14.48 7.07 -0.58
C GLU A 92 15.35 8.34 -0.75
N SER A 93 15.92 8.56 -1.94
CA SER A 93 16.73 9.71 -2.29
C SER A 93 15.86 10.92 -2.58
N ILE A 94 16.29 12.07 -2.07
CA ILE A 94 15.68 13.36 -2.41
C ILE A 94 15.81 13.66 -3.90
N GLU A 95 16.80 13.11 -4.61
CA GLU A 95 17.01 13.35 -6.04
C GLU A 95 15.83 12.87 -6.90
N CYS A 96 15.16 11.79 -6.46
CA CYS A 96 13.92 11.28 -7.06
C CYS A 96 12.72 12.23 -6.80
N GLY A 97 12.87 13.17 -5.87
CA GLY A 97 11.86 14.10 -5.39
C GLY A 97 11.23 13.69 -4.07
N ALA A 98 10.99 14.67 -3.22
CA ALA A 98 10.38 14.50 -1.91
C ALA A 98 9.45 15.68 -1.57
N VAL A 99 8.40 15.41 -0.82
CA VAL A 99 7.64 16.46 -0.13
C VAL A 99 8.36 16.77 1.16
N THR A 100 8.75 18.03 1.31
CA THR A 100 9.47 18.53 2.49
C THR A 100 8.70 19.66 3.13
N ALA A 101 8.87 19.84 4.44
CA ALA A 101 8.28 20.94 5.20
C ALA A 101 9.29 21.48 6.22
N VAL A 102 9.13 22.74 6.61
CA VAL A 102 9.83 23.29 7.78
C VAL A 102 9.08 22.79 9.02
N ILE A 103 9.82 22.19 9.95
CA ILE A 103 9.31 21.76 11.25
C ILE A 103 10.06 22.54 12.31
N GLU A 104 9.35 23.32 13.13
CA GLU A 104 9.93 24.16 14.16
C GLU A 104 9.15 24.07 15.47
N ARG A 105 9.83 24.38 16.59
CA ARG A 105 9.19 24.51 17.90
C ARG A 105 8.68 25.94 18.06
N ASP A 106 7.44 26.07 18.49
CA ASP A 106 6.88 27.34 18.94
C ASP A 106 6.37 27.19 20.38
N GLY A 107 7.23 27.56 21.34
CA GLY A 107 7.01 27.27 22.75
C GLY A 107 7.00 25.77 23.02
N THR A 108 5.87 25.27 23.52
CA THR A 108 5.64 23.83 23.72
C THR A 108 5.14 23.12 22.47
N ASP A 109 4.67 23.87 21.47
CA ASP A 109 4.00 23.33 20.29
C ASP A 109 4.97 23.08 19.14
N VAL A 110 4.51 22.31 18.16
CA VAL A 110 5.25 22.03 16.93
C VAL A 110 4.48 22.60 15.75
N VAL A 111 5.16 23.35 14.88
CA VAL A 111 4.57 23.94 13.68
C VAL A 111 5.18 23.30 12.44
N TRP A 112 4.32 22.79 11.55
CA TRP A 112 4.70 22.35 10.21
C TRP A 112 4.24 23.42 9.22
N ARG A 113 5.16 23.97 8.42
CA ARG A 113 4.84 24.99 7.42
C ARG A 113 5.67 24.83 6.15
N ASP A 114 5.32 25.64 5.15
CA ASP A 114 6.04 25.74 3.89
C ASP A 114 6.22 24.37 3.22
N PHE A 115 5.14 23.61 3.06
CA PHE A 115 5.21 22.33 2.36
C PHE A 115 5.62 22.56 0.91
N ALA A 116 6.53 21.75 0.39
CA ALA A 116 6.97 21.87 -1.00
C ALA A 116 7.50 20.56 -1.57
N TRP A 117 7.44 20.42 -2.90
CA TRP A 117 8.19 19.43 -3.64
C TRP A 117 9.65 19.86 -3.82
N GLN A 118 10.60 18.97 -3.53
CA GLN A 118 12.03 19.25 -3.53
C GLN A 118 12.82 18.06 -4.11
N THR A 119 13.73 18.32 -5.06
CA THR A 119 14.65 17.31 -5.63
C THR A 119 16.12 17.57 -5.28
N TYR A 120 16.54 18.83 -5.15
CA TYR A 120 17.88 19.24 -4.72
C TYR A 120 17.89 20.67 -4.18
N GLY A 121 18.94 21.05 -3.43
CA GLY A 121 19.25 22.45 -3.09
C GLY A 121 18.16 23.18 -2.28
N SER A 122 18.11 24.51 -2.42
CA SER A 122 17.08 25.35 -1.80
C SER A 122 15.76 25.27 -2.56
N VAL A 123 14.65 25.27 -1.83
CA VAL A 123 13.29 25.19 -2.39
C VAL A 123 12.81 26.57 -2.83
N ASP A 124 12.25 26.65 -4.05
CA ASP A 124 11.41 27.76 -4.48
C ASP A 124 9.94 27.45 -4.16
N LEU A 125 9.40 28.14 -3.15
CA LEU A 125 8.01 27.95 -2.71
C LEU A 125 6.97 28.44 -3.72
N GLU A 126 7.32 29.35 -4.62
CA GLU A 126 6.37 29.84 -5.62
C GLU A 126 6.09 28.75 -6.67
N GLN A 127 7.10 27.95 -7.01
CA GLN A 127 7.02 26.90 -8.03
C GLN A 127 6.68 25.52 -7.44
N GLY A 128 7.28 25.18 -6.30
CA GLY A 128 7.13 23.84 -5.70
C GLY A 128 6.25 23.79 -4.46
N GLY A 129 5.75 24.94 -3.97
CA GLY A 129 5.01 25.03 -2.71
C GLY A 129 3.58 24.52 -2.80
N TYR A 130 3.18 23.74 -1.80
CA TYR A 130 1.79 23.32 -1.61
C TYR A 130 1.03 24.41 -0.83
N ARG A 131 0.46 25.37 -1.55
CA ARG A 131 -0.18 26.57 -0.98
C ARG A 131 -1.42 26.27 -0.14
N ASP A 132 -2.08 25.15 -0.41
CA ASP A 132 -3.26 24.69 0.33
C ASP A 132 -2.90 23.80 1.54
N MET A 133 -1.61 23.68 1.87
CA MET A 133 -1.13 22.82 2.96
C MET A 133 -0.44 23.62 4.06
N GLY A 134 -1.02 23.53 5.26
CA GLY A 134 -0.51 24.20 6.45
C GLY A 134 -0.62 25.73 6.36
N PRO A 135 0.00 26.46 7.30
CA PRO A 135 0.73 25.93 8.45
C PRO A 135 -0.18 25.13 9.39
N TYR A 136 0.34 24.02 9.93
CA TYR A 136 -0.33 23.22 10.95
C TYR A 136 0.38 23.43 12.28
N ARG A 137 -0.39 23.79 13.31
CA ARG A 137 0.10 23.86 14.68
C ARG A 137 -0.39 22.65 15.46
N PHE A 138 0.52 21.91 16.06
CA PHE A 138 0.21 20.72 16.85
C PHE A 138 0.52 20.96 18.32
N ASP A 139 -0.35 20.47 19.20
CA ASP A 139 -0.04 20.34 20.62
C ASP A 139 1.19 19.43 20.79
N GLY A 140 2.22 19.95 21.48
CA GLY A 140 3.50 19.27 21.55
C GLY A 140 3.50 17.98 22.38
N GLU A 141 2.62 17.87 23.37
CA GLU A 141 2.50 16.64 24.18
C GLU A 141 1.86 15.53 23.35
N GLN A 142 0.74 15.83 22.67
CA GLN A 142 0.10 14.90 21.75
C GLN A 142 1.05 14.48 20.63
N TYR A 143 1.72 15.44 19.97
CA TYR A 143 2.65 15.19 18.88
C TYR A 143 3.79 14.25 19.30
N ARG A 144 4.43 14.54 20.44
CA ARG A 144 5.52 13.71 20.99
C ARG A 144 5.03 12.31 21.31
N ARG A 145 3.91 12.20 22.03
CA ARG A 145 3.34 10.91 22.42
C ARG A 145 3.10 10.02 21.20
N GLU A 146 2.51 10.56 20.14
CA GLU A 146 2.22 9.78 18.93
C GLU A 146 3.49 9.22 18.27
N LEU A 147 4.55 10.03 18.15
CA LEU A 147 5.82 9.62 17.56
C LEU A 147 6.59 8.62 18.46
N GLU A 148 6.61 8.85 19.77
CA GLU A 148 7.30 7.97 20.73
C GLU A 148 6.71 6.55 20.79
N ARG A 149 5.42 6.38 20.47
CA ARG A 149 4.81 5.04 20.37
C ARG A 149 5.53 4.14 19.36
N LEU A 150 6.19 4.69 18.35
CA LEU A 150 6.95 3.92 17.36
C LEU A 150 8.28 3.39 17.90
N LEU A 151 8.79 3.94 19.00
CA LEU A 151 10.04 3.52 19.64
C LEU A 151 9.84 2.41 20.67
N LEU A 152 8.58 2.13 21.04
CA LEU A 152 8.26 1.09 22.02
C LEU A 152 8.33 -0.30 21.38
N PRO A 153 8.84 -1.34 22.09
CA PRO A 153 8.89 -2.72 21.59
C PRO A 153 7.53 -3.31 21.22
N SER A 154 6.45 -2.80 21.83
CA SER A 154 5.05 -3.17 21.58
C SER A 154 4.32 -2.17 20.70
N GLY A 155 5.03 -1.22 20.08
CA GLY A 155 4.46 -0.26 19.15
C GLY A 155 3.92 -0.95 17.88
N PRO A 156 3.09 -0.25 17.08
CA PRO A 156 2.57 -0.79 15.81
C PRO A 156 3.67 -1.12 14.78
N ALA A 157 4.93 -0.80 15.06
CA ALA A 157 6.10 -1.09 14.23
C ALA A 157 6.82 -2.42 14.56
N ALA A 158 6.31 -3.26 15.47
CA ALA A 158 6.88 -4.58 15.77
C ALA A 158 6.74 -5.58 14.59
N PRO A 159 7.64 -6.57 14.48
CA PRO A 159 8.56 -6.74 13.35
C PRO A 159 7.86 -6.81 11.97
N ALA A 160 8.21 -5.83 11.13
CA ALA A 160 7.77 -5.65 9.74
C ALA A 160 8.05 -6.82 8.78
N SER A 161 8.77 -7.85 9.20
CA SER A 161 9.01 -9.05 8.40
C SER A 161 7.89 -10.09 8.56
N ALA A 162 7.17 -10.13 9.68
CA ALA A 162 6.08 -11.09 9.89
C ALA A 162 4.78 -10.63 9.20
N ALA A 163 4.52 -9.32 9.17
CA ALA A 163 3.32 -8.75 8.54
C ALA A 163 3.30 -8.84 7.00
N ARG A 164 4.41 -9.26 6.36
CA ARG A 164 4.56 -9.33 4.90
C ARG A 164 4.78 -10.75 4.38
N ARG A 165 4.43 -11.78 5.17
CA ARG A 165 4.59 -13.18 4.76
C ARG A 165 3.29 -13.77 4.23
N VAL A 166 3.40 -14.43 3.10
CA VAL A 166 2.27 -15.06 2.43
C VAL A 166 2.56 -16.55 2.30
N LEU A 167 1.60 -17.37 2.68
CA LEU A 167 1.69 -18.82 2.49
C LEU A 167 0.98 -19.22 1.19
N LEU A 168 1.72 -19.79 0.26
CA LEU A 168 1.22 -20.33 -0.99
C LEU A 168 0.98 -21.83 -0.84
N VAL A 169 -0.28 -22.25 -0.88
CA VAL A 169 -0.67 -23.65 -0.67
C VAL A 169 -1.04 -24.31 -2.00
N GLY A 170 -0.38 -25.42 -2.34
CA GLY A 170 -0.86 -26.31 -3.40
C GLY A 170 0.19 -27.15 -4.11
N ALA A 171 -0.29 -28.12 -4.90
CA ALA A 171 0.56 -29.15 -5.53
C ALA A 171 1.31 -28.69 -6.79
N ARG A 172 0.90 -27.59 -7.44
CA ARG A 172 1.52 -27.10 -8.70
C ARG A 172 2.67 -26.14 -8.42
N VAL A 173 3.82 -26.70 -8.01
CA VAL A 173 5.01 -25.96 -7.60
C VAL A 173 5.46 -24.92 -8.65
N ALA A 174 5.36 -25.20 -9.95
CA ALA A 174 5.86 -24.29 -10.98
C ALA A 174 5.11 -22.94 -11.11
N VAL A 175 3.82 -22.90 -10.79
CA VAL A 175 3.05 -21.63 -10.80
C VAL A 175 3.26 -20.89 -9.48
N LEU A 176 3.24 -21.63 -8.36
CA LEU A 176 3.48 -21.05 -7.04
C LEU A 176 4.91 -20.51 -6.90
N ALA A 177 5.91 -21.17 -7.48
CA ALA A 177 7.29 -20.70 -7.51
C ALA A 177 7.44 -19.39 -8.30
N ARG A 178 6.73 -19.25 -9.43
CA ARG A 178 6.70 -18.00 -10.19
C ARG A 178 6.03 -16.88 -9.44
N LEU A 179 4.92 -17.16 -8.76
CA LEU A 179 4.26 -16.20 -7.88
C LEU A 179 5.16 -15.80 -6.70
N ALA A 180 5.78 -16.76 -6.02
CA ALA A 180 6.70 -16.50 -4.92
C ALA A 180 7.88 -15.62 -5.35
N ALA A 181 8.46 -15.89 -6.53
CA ALA A 181 9.52 -15.06 -7.09
C ALA A 181 9.02 -13.63 -7.35
N ALA A 182 7.86 -13.47 -7.97
CA ALA A 182 7.24 -12.18 -8.23
C ALA A 182 6.95 -11.40 -6.94
N LEU A 183 6.37 -12.04 -5.92
CA LEU A 183 6.09 -11.44 -4.62
C LEU A 183 7.38 -10.97 -3.94
N ARG A 184 8.43 -11.78 -3.97
CA ARG A 184 9.73 -11.40 -3.40
C ARG A 184 10.37 -10.23 -4.14
N THR A 185 10.24 -10.16 -5.46
CA THR A 185 10.70 -9.01 -6.25
C THR A 185 10.02 -7.70 -5.83
N ILE A 186 8.76 -7.76 -5.40
CA ILE A 186 8.03 -6.58 -4.89
C ILE A 186 8.14 -6.42 -3.37
N GLY A 187 9.04 -7.16 -2.69
CA GLY A 187 9.29 -7.02 -1.24
C GLY A 187 8.35 -7.80 -0.32
N ILE A 188 7.48 -8.67 -0.86
CA ILE A 188 6.58 -9.53 -0.09
C ILE A 188 7.22 -10.92 0.10
N GLY A 189 7.34 -11.34 1.36
CA GLY A 189 7.82 -12.68 1.71
C GLY A 189 6.82 -13.74 1.29
N ALA A 190 7.29 -14.80 0.62
CA ALA A 190 6.41 -15.87 0.14
C ALA A 190 7.02 -17.24 0.42
N ASP A 191 6.28 -18.08 1.13
CA ASP A 191 6.62 -19.46 1.45
C ASP A 191 5.65 -20.43 0.77
N ILE A 192 6.13 -21.60 0.35
CA ILE A 192 5.32 -22.57 -0.39
C ILE A 192 5.16 -23.82 0.46
N ALA A 193 3.93 -24.26 0.66
CA ALA A 193 3.61 -25.51 1.35
C ALA A 193 2.64 -26.36 0.53
N ALA A 194 2.77 -27.68 0.64
CA ALA A 194 1.83 -28.62 0.03
C ALA A 194 0.54 -28.73 0.85
N ASP A 195 0.67 -28.72 2.18
CA ASP A 195 -0.40 -28.74 3.19
C ASP A 195 0.05 -27.94 4.43
N THR A 196 -0.83 -27.80 5.41
CA THR A 196 -0.56 -27.12 6.69
C THR A 196 -0.57 -28.05 7.89
N ASP A 197 -0.68 -29.37 7.67
CA ASP A 197 -0.98 -30.34 8.74
C ASP A 197 0.17 -30.50 9.73
N ARG A 198 1.39 -30.14 9.31
CA ARG A 198 2.62 -30.22 10.12
C ARG A 198 3.17 -28.87 10.55
N VAL A 199 2.47 -27.77 10.26
CA VAL A 199 2.94 -26.43 10.59
C VAL A 199 2.44 -26.05 11.99
N PRO A 200 3.33 -25.68 12.94
CA PRO A 200 2.91 -25.32 14.28
C PRO A 200 2.06 -24.04 14.27
N ALA A 201 1.12 -23.94 15.22
CA ALA A 201 0.19 -22.81 15.31
C ALA A 201 0.90 -21.44 15.44
N GLU A 202 2.07 -21.40 16.07
CA GLU A 202 2.88 -20.19 16.17
C GLU A 202 3.37 -19.70 14.80
N GLU A 203 3.77 -20.62 13.92
CA GLU A 203 4.22 -20.27 12.58
C GLU A 203 3.03 -19.90 11.69
N LEU A 204 1.87 -20.55 11.84
CA LEU A 204 0.65 -20.17 11.12
C LEU A 204 0.24 -18.72 11.38
N ARG A 205 0.38 -18.24 12.63
CA ARG A 205 0.08 -16.85 12.99
C ARG A 205 1.00 -15.83 12.32
N ALA A 206 2.14 -16.25 11.77
CA ALA A 206 3.04 -15.38 11.04
C ALA A 206 2.60 -15.11 9.60
N TYR A 207 1.55 -15.78 9.10
CA TYR A 207 1.04 -15.60 7.73
C TYR A 207 -0.29 -14.83 7.72
N PRO A 208 -0.27 -13.51 7.50
CA PRO A 208 -1.48 -12.70 7.34
C PRO A 208 -2.33 -13.05 6.12
N VAL A 209 -1.74 -13.68 5.09
CA VAL A 209 -2.44 -14.06 3.85
C VAL A 209 -2.07 -15.48 3.42
N VAL A 210 -3.07 -16.24 2.99
CA VAL A 210 -2.92 -17.56 2.38
C VAL A 210 -3.47 -17.54 0.96
N VAL A 211 -2.69 -18.00 -0.01
CA VAL A 211 -3.11 -18.13 -1.42
C VAL A 211 -3.30 -19.60 -1.75
N PHE A 212 -4.48 -19.95 -2.25
CA PHE A 212 -4.76 -21.29 -2.73
C PHE A 212 -4.36 -21.43 -4.20
N GLY A 213 -3.56 -22.46 -4.49
CA GLY A 213 -3.26 -22.84 -5.85
C GLY A 213 -4.51 -23.36 -6.59
N PRO A 214 -4.55 -23.26 -7.93
CA PRO A 214 -5.73 -23.61 -8.73
C PRO A 214 -6.10 -25.11 -8.67
N ALA A 215 -5.21 -25.96 -8.17
CA ALA A 215 -5.43 -27.40 -8.03
C ALA A 215 -5.88 -27.81 -6.62
N VAL A 216 -5.97 -26.87 -5.66
CA VAL A 216 -6.41 -27.16 -4.30
C VAL A 216 -7.93 -27.32 -4.29
N THR A 217 -8.37 -28.47 -3.79
CA THR A 217 -9.79 -28.85 -3.69
C THR A 217 -10.48 -28.17 -2.51
N GLU A 218 -11.80 -28.04 -2.55
CA GLU A 218 -12.58 -27.41 -1.46
C GLU A 218 -12.37 -28.07 -0.07
N PRO A 219 -12.28 -29.41 0.04
CA PRO A 219 -11.95 -30.05 1.32
C PRO A 219 -10.58 -29.63 1.85
N GLN A 220 -9.57 -29.51 0.98
CA GLN A 220 -8.23 -29.05 1.36
C GLN A 220 -8.25 -27.58 1.79
N ARG A 221 -8.99 -26.70 1.09
CA ARG A 221 -9.18 -25.30 1.49
C ARG A 221 -9.82 -25.21 2.86
N THR A 222 -10.86 -26.02 3.10
CA THR A 222 -11.56 -26.08 4.39
C THR A 222 -10.63 -26.53 5.52
N ALA A 223 -9.79 -27.54 5.28
CA ALA A 223 -8.82 -28.01 6.26
C ALA A 223 -7.80 -26.93 6.64
N VAL A 224 -7.24 -26.22 5.65
CA VAL A 224 -6.32 -25.09 5.87
C VAL A 224 -7.01 -23.97 6.64
N ARG A 225 -8.22 -23.57 6.23
CA ARG A 225 -9.01 -22.55 6.93
C ARG A 225 -9.26 -22.93 8.40
N HIS A 226 -9.53 -24.21 8.65
CA HIS A 226 -9.74 -24.72 9.99
C HIS A 226 -8.45 -24.68 10.83
N ALA A 227 -7.30 -25.07 10.28
CA ALA A 227 -6.01 -25.02 10.98
C ALA A 227 -5.64 -23.60 11.42
N PHE A 228 -5.78 -22.62 10.53
CA PHE A 228 -5.52 -21.21 10.85
C PHE A 228 -6.51 -20.66 11.90
N ARG A 229 -7.79 -21.03 11.81
CA ARG A 229 -8.79 -20.65 12.82
C ARG A 229 -8.46 -21.25 14.19
N GLN A 230 -8.03 -22.50 14.25
CA GLN A 230 -7.59 -23.16 15.49
C GLN A 230 -6.33 -22.52 16.07
N ALA A 231 -5.43 -22.04 15.22
CA ALA A 231 -4.24 -21.29 15.64
C ALA A 231 -4.55 -19.87 16.15
N GLY A 232 -5.80 -19.38 15.99
CA GLY A 232 -6.18 -18.01 16.33
C GLY A 232 -5.54 -16.96 15.43
N ALA A 233 -5.22 -17.34 14.18
CA ALA A 233 -4.62 -16.43 13.21
C ALA A 233 -5.70 -15.58 12.52
N ASP A 234 -5.47 -14.28 12.45
CA ASP A 234 -6.26 -13.34 11.65
C ASP A 234 -5.68 -13.32 10.23
N THR A 235 -6.21 -14.19 9.36
CA THR A 235 -5.64 -14.48 8.04
C THR A 235 -6.69 -14.28 6.94
N ALA A 236 -6.32 -13.55 5.90
CA ALA A 236 -7.11 -13.43 4.67
C ALA A 236 -6.77 -14.56 3.68
N TYR A 237 -7.76 -14.97 2.90
CA TYR A 237 -7.61 -16.09 1.96
C TYR A 237 -7.88 -15.64 0.53
N VAL A 238 -6.93 -15.91 -0.36
CA VAL A 238 -7.00 -15.61 -1.79
C VAL A 238 -7.26 -16.90 -2.56
N GLU A 239 -8.38 -16.94 -3.28
CA GLU A 239 -8.80 -18.11 -4.07
C GLU A 239 -8.08 -18.20 -5.43
N GLY A 240 -7.51 -17.09 -5.90
CA GLY A 240 -6.83 -17.01 -7.17
C GLY A 240 -7.81 -17.01 -8.34
N LEU A 241 -8.49 -15.88 -8.55
CA LEU A 241 -9.52 -15.70 -9.57
C LEU A 241 -9.08 -16.22 -10.95
N VAL A 242 -7.83 -15.94 -11.31
CA VAL A 242 -7.18 -16.37 -12.55
C VAL A 242 -5.70 -16.70 -12.25
N PRO A 243 -5.13 -17.81 -12.77
CA PRO A 243 -3.74 -18.21 -12.52
C PRO A 243 -2.75 -17.39 -13.37
N VAL A 244 -2.86 -16.07 -13.28
CA VAL A 244 -2.02 -15.07 -13.95
C VAL A 244 -1.28 -14.33 -12.85
N VAL A 245 0.06 -14.39 -12.87
CA VAL A 245 0.90 -13.89 -11.76
C VAL A 245 0.60 -12.42 -11.41
N PRO A 246 0.45 -11.47 -12.36
CA PRO A 246 0.03 -10.10 -12.05
C PRO A 246 -1.31 -9.98 -11.30
N VAL A 247 -2.29 -10.85 -11.60
CA VAL A 247 -3.60 -10.87 -10.94
C VAL A 247 -3.47 -11.44 -9.54
N LEU A 248 -2.78 -12.58 -9.39
CA LEU A 248 -2.55 -13.20 -8.09
C LEU A 248 -1.76 -12.28 -7.15
N ALA A 249 -0.76 -11.56 -7.67
CA ALA A 249 -0.02 -10.55 -6.90
C ALA A 249 -0.95 -9.41 -6.45
N ALA A 250 -1.81 -8.91 -7.35
CA ALA A 250 -2.80 -7.89 -7.02
C ALA A 250 -3.82 -8.35 -5.96
N GLU A 251 -4.29 -9.60 -6.03
CA GLU A 251 -5.18 -10.19 -5.02
C GLU A 251 -4.48 -10.30 -3.65
N VAL A 252 -3.20 -10.68 -3.64
CA VAL A 252 -2.39 -10.74 -2.41
C VAL A 252 -2.18 -9.36 -1.81
N GLU A 253 -1.80 -8.37 -2.62
CA GLU A 253 -1.62 -6.98 -2.18
C GLU A 253 -2.93 -6.42 -1.61
N HIS A 254 -4.06 -6.66 -2.27
CA HIS A 254 -5.38 -6.28 -1.77
C HIS A 254 -5.71 -6.96 -0.43
N ALA A 255 -5.38 -8.24 -0.28
CA ALA A 255 -5.61 -8.99 0.96
C ALA A 255 -4.66 -8.58 2.11
N LEU A 256 -3.49 -8.05 1.80
CA LEU A 256 -2.56 -7.46 2.77
C LEU A 256 -3.01 -6.07 3.22
N ASP A 257 -3.81 -5.37 2.42
CA ASP A 257 -4.34 -4.05 2.73
C ASP A 257 -5.38 -4.10 3.86
N ARG A 258 -4.92 -3.96 5.11
CA ARG A 258 -5.77 -3.92 6.30
C ARG A 258 -6.09 -2.49 6.75
N GLY A 259 -5.85 -1.50 5.91
CA GLY A 259 -6.19 -0.10 6.19
C GLY A 259 -7.68 0.06 6.47
N ALA A 260 -8.03 1.10 7.24
CA ALA A 260 -9.44 1.42 7.42
C ALA A 260 -10.01 1.89 6.07
N PRO A 261 -11.26 1.55 5.68
CA PRO A 261 -11.82 1.95 4.39
C PRO A 261 -11.76 3.47 4.11
N ALA A 262 -11.84 4.30 5.16
CA ALA A 262 -11.70 5.75 5.06
C ALA A 262 -10.29 6.23 4.66
N GLN A 263 -9.29 5.34 4.69
CA GLN A 263 -7.90 5.55 4.31
C GLN A 263 -7.60 5.03 2.90
N HIS A 264 -8.60 4.54 2.16
CA HIS A 264 -8.41 4.03 0.80
C HIS A 264 -8.96 5.03 -0.22
N ARG A 265 -8.14 5.33 -1.24
CA ARG A 265 -8.60 6.16 -2.37
C ARG A 265 -9.52 5.39 -3.30
N LEU A 266 -9.23 4.11 -3.50
CA LEU A 266 -9.99 3.18 -4.34
C LEU A 266 -10.73 2.22 -3.41
N VAL A 267 -12.06 2.29 -3.40
CA VAL A 267 -12.89 1.55 -2.41
C VAL A 267 -13.74 0.46 -3.05
N ARG A 268 -14.03 0.57 -4.34
CA ARG A 268 -14.86 -0.42 -5.05
C ARG A 268 -14.41 -0.61 -6.48
N LEU A 269 -14.42 -1.89 -6.89
CA LEU A 269 -14.27 -2.31 -8.27
C LEU A 269 -15.27 -3.44 -8.53
N ASP A 270 -16.19 -3.22 -9.46
CA ASP A 270 -17.08 -4.25 -9.97
C ASP A 270 -16.98 -4.34 -11.49
N ALA A 271 -17.18 -5.53 -12.03
CA ALA A 271 -17.15 -5.76 -13.47
C ALA A 271 -18.36 -6.59 -13.90
N THR A 272 -19.16 -6.00 -14.78
CA THR A 272 -20.29 -6.66 -15.44
C THR A 272 -20.08 -6.60 -16.95
N ASP A 273 -20.80 -7.43 -17.71
CA ASP A 273 -20.69 -7.44 -19.16
C ASP A 273 -20.86 -6.04 -19.76
N GLY A 274 -19.76 -5.51 -20.31
CA GLY A 274 -19.70 -4.23 -21.00
C GLY A 274 -19.31 -3.01 -20.16
N SER A 275 -19.23 -3.11 -18.82
CA SER A 275 -18.75 -1.98 -18.01
C SER A 275 -18.10 -2.37 -16.68
N ALA A 276 -17.06 -1.65 -16.31
CA ALA A 276 -16.47 -1.66 -14.98
C ALA A 276 -16.97 -0.46 -14.20
N THR A 277 -17.31 -0.68 -12.94
CA THR A 277 -17.66 0.38 -11.99
C THR A 277 -16.50 0.54 -11.02
N VAL A 278 -15.96 1.75 -10.95
CA VAL A 278 -14.83 2.12 -10.09
C VAL A 278 -15.28 3.23 -9.16
N GLU A 279 -15.14 3.05 -7.86
CA GLU A 279 -15.47 4.09 -6.87
C GLU A 279 -14.21 4.60 -6.20
N VAL A 280 -14.04 5.92 -6.22
CA VAL A 280 -12.91 6.61 -5.58
C VAL A 280 -13.37 7.67 -4.59
N THR A 281 -12.66 7.80 -3.46
CA THR A 281 -13.01 8.71 -2.36
C THR A 281 -12.28 10.06 -2.44
N SER A 282 -11.19 10.12 -3.21
CA SER A 282 -10.39 11.31 -3.45
C SER A 282 -9.88 11.31 -4.88
N ALA A 283 -9.60 12.51 -5.42
CA ALA A 283 -9.03 12.64 -6.75
C ALA A 283 -7.70 11.88 -6.85
N CYS A 284 -7.57 10.97 -7.81
CA CYS A 284 -6.38 10.15 -8.00
C CYS A 284 -6.28 9.64 -9.44
N ARG A 285 -5.09 9.21 -9.84
CA ARG A 285 -4.92 8.47 -11.08
C ARG A 285 -5.24 7.00 -10.87
N VAL A 286 -6.09 6.47 -11.73
CA VAL A 286 -6.46 5.06 -11.77
C VAL A 286 -5.97 4.45 -13.07
N SER A 287 -5.29 3.30 -12.97
CA SER A 287 -5.07 2.41 -14.10
C SER A 287 -5.93 1.17 -13.95
N LEU A 288 -6.62 0.79 -15.03
CA LEU A 288 -7.49 -0.37 -15.10
C LEU A 288 -7.00 -1.28 -16.21
N VAL A 289 -6.57 -2.48 -15.85
CA VAL A 289 -6.05 -3.49 -16.78
C VAL A 289 -6.92 -4.73 -16.72
N ALA A 290 -7.39 -5.18 -17.89
CA ALA A 290 -8.09 -6.44 -18.04
C ALA A 290 -7.09 -7.57 -18.31
N TYR A 291 -7.14 -8.60 -17.47
CA TYR A 291 -6.40 -9.84 -17.64
C TYR A 291 -7.34 -10.96 -18.02
N ARG A 292 -6.98 -11.72 -19.05
CA ARG A 292 -7.71 -12.92 -19.45
C ARG A 292 -6.75 -14.04 -19.81
N VAL A 293 -7.28 -15.25 -19.82
CA VAL A 293 -6.55 -16.43 -20.25
C VAL A 293 -7.18 -16.95 -21.53
N ASP A 294 -6.37 -17.12 -22.59
CA ASP A 294 -6.86 -17.69 -23.83
C ASP A 294 -7.03 -19.22 -23.75
N ARG A 295 -7.54 -19.85 -24.81
CA ARG A 295 -7.75 -21.31 -24.87
C ARG A 295 -6.47 -22.13 -24.70
N LEU A 296 -5.30 -21.53 -24.92
CA LEU A 296 -3.99 -22.16 -24.75
C LEU A 296 -3.36 -21.86 -23.39
N SER A 297 -4.17 -21.36 -22.44
CA SER A 297 -3.71 -20.95 -21.11
C SER A 297 -2.68 -19.81 -21.11
N ARG A 298 -2.63 -19.00 -22.17
CA ARG A 298 -1.71 -17.86 -22.25
C ARG A 298 -2.37 -16.61 -21.67
N PRO A 299 -1.70 -15.89 -20.75
CA PRO A 299 -2.20 -14.63 -20.25
C PRO A 299 -2.22 -13.57 -21.36
N ARG A 300 -3.29 -12.79 -21.42
CA ARG A 300 -3.39 -11.56 -22.20
C ARG A 300 -3.78 -10.43 -21.26
N ALA A 301 -3.06 -9.33 -21.35
CA ALA A 301 -3.34 -8.10 -20.64
C ALA A 301 -3.73 -7.02 -21.65
N GLN A 302 -4.69 -6.17 -21.28
CA GLN A 302 -5.09 -5.01 -22.05
C GLN A 302 -5.41 -3.87 -21.10
N GLU A 303 -4.76 -2.73 -21.28
CA GLU A 303 -5.14 -1.51 -20.58
C GLU A 303 -6.50 -1.03 -21.11
N VAL A 304 -7.44 -0.86 -20.19
CA VAL A 304 -8.81 -0.45 -20.49
C VAL A 304 -8.98 1.04 -20.19
N PHE A 305 -8.34 1.52 -19.14
CA PHE A 305 -8.37 2.92 -18.74
C PHE A 305 -7.07 3.29 -18.02
N SER A 306 -6.61 4.52 -18.25
CA SER A 306 -5.50 5.13 -17.52
C SER A 306 -5.76 6.63 -17.50
N GLY A 307 -6.07 7.18 -16.34
CA GLY A 307 -6.48 8.57 -16.23
C GLY A 307 -6.80 9.02 -14.81
N PHE A 308 -7.06 10.31 -14.65
CA PHE A 308 -7.51 10.90 -13.39
C PHE A 308 -9.01 10.71 -13.21
N LEU A 309 -9.42 10.31 -12.01
CA LEU A 309 -10.82 10.23 -11.60
C LEU A 309 -11.04 11.16 -10.41
N GLU A 310 -12.11 11.95 -10.48
CA GLU A 310 -12.60 12.78 -9.37
C GLU A 310 -13.30 11.91 -8.31
N PRO A 311 -13.51 12.38 -7.07
CA PRO A 311 -14.26 11.63 -6.07
C PRO A 311 -15.67 11.23 -6.57
N GLY A 312 -16.02 9.94 -6.45
CA GLY A 312 -17.31 9.41 -6.84
C GLY A 312 -17.25 8.04 -7.54
N GLU A 313 -18.40 7.62 -8.06
CA GLU A 313 -18.55 6.40 -8.86
C GLU A 313 -18.35 6.71 -10.35
N HIS A 314 -17.50 5.92 -11.01
CA HIS A 314 -17.16 6.05 -12.42
C HIS A 314 -17.47 4.75 -13.17
N ARG A 315 -18.17 4.88 -14.29
CA ARG A 315 -18.45 3.76 -15.18
C ARG A 315 -17.50 3.81 -16.38
N ILE A 316 -16.65 2.80 -16.50
CA ILE A 316 -15.67 2.65 -17.57
C ILE A 316 -16.16 1.58 -18.55
N PRO A 317 -16.31 1.88 -19.85
CA PRO A 317 -16.76 0.90 -20.83
C PRO A 317 -15.72 -0.20 -21.04
N LEU A 318 -16.18 -1.45 -21.11
CA LEU A 318 -15.34 -2.61 -21.39
C LEU A 318 -15.59 -3.11 -22.82
N ASP A 319 -14.53 -3.22 -23.63
CA ASP A 319 -14.63 -3.93 -24.90
C ASP A 319 -14.85 -5.43 -24.64
N ALA A 320 -15.88 -6.00 -25.27
CA ALA A 320 -16.21 -7.42 -25.21
C ALA A 320 -15.02 -8.31 -25.61
N ARG A 321 -14.09 -7.82 -26.44
CA ARG A 321 -12.85 -8.54 -26.76
C ARG A 321 -11.90 -8.59 -25.58
N SER A 322 -11.86 -7.57 -24.73
CA SER A 322 -10.94 -7.47 -23.58
C SER A 322 -11.33 -8.43 -22.45
N VAL A 323 -12.63 -8.70 -22.30
CA VAL A 323 -13.18 -9.46 -21.17
C VAL A 323 -13.76 -10.83 -21.55
N LYS A 324 -13.47 -11.33 -22.75
CA LYS A 324 -13.99 -12.63 -23.20
C LYS A 324 -13.44 -13.81 -22.39
N GLY A 325 -14.33 -14.66 -21.87
CA GLY A 325 -13.98 -15.90 -21.17
C GLY A 325 -13.63 -15.64 -19.70
N ARG A 326 -12.75 -16.44 -19.09
CA ARG A 326 -12.35 -16.15 -17.71
C ARG A 326 -11.43 -14.91 -17.67
N ALA A 327 -12.01 -13.78 -17.30
CA ALA A 327 -11.34 -12.48 -17.20
C ALA A 327 -11.43 -11.90 -15.79
N CYS A 328 -10.42 -11.12 -15.43
CA CYS A 328 -10.33 -10.38 -14.17
C CYS A 328 -9.82 -8.97 -14.48
N LEU A 329 -10.38 -7.98 -13.81
CA LEU A 329 -9.90 -6.60 -13.85
C LEU A 329 -9.01 -6.35 -12.64
N VAL A 330 -7.93 -5.62 -12.87
CA VAL A 330 -7.07 -5.09 -11.83
C VAL A 330 -7.10 -3.57 -11.94
N ALA A 331 -7.62 -2.90 -10.91
CA ALA A 331 -7.56 -1.46 -10.77
C ALA A 331 -6.44 -1.10 -9.79
N ARG A 332 -5.53 -0.20 -10.18
CA ARG A 332 -4.45 0.28 -9.33
C ARG A 332 -4.51 1.79 -9.18
N THR A 333 -4.21 2.23 -7.97
CA THR A 333 -3.83 3.59 -7.64
C THR A 333 -2.50 3.54 -6.89
N THR A 334 -1.95 4.71 -6.58
CA THR A 334 -0.69 4.86 -5.87
C THR A 334 -0.66 4.18 -4.50
N GLY A 335 -1.80 4.05 -3.81
CA GLY A 335 -1.86 3.48 -2.45
C GLY A 335 -2.71 2.21 -2.31
N SER A 336 -3.33 1.72 -3.39
CA SER A 336 -4.27 0.61 -3.29
C SER A 336 -4.47 -0.11 -4.61
N VAL A 337 -4.85 -1.38 -4.51
CA VAL A 337 -5.18 -2.22 -5.64
C VAL A 337 -6.47 -2.98 -5.34
N LEU A 338 -7.37 -3.04 -6.31
CA LEU A 338 -8.57 -3.87 -6.27
C LEU A 338 -8.57 -4.83 -7.46
N THR A 339 -9.14 -6.00 -7.23
CA THR A 339 -9.33 -7.03 -8.25
C THR A 339 -10.78 -7.45 -8.31
N ALA A 340 -11.35 -7.57 -9.50
CA ALA A 340 -12.72 -8.03 -9.68
C ALA A 340 -12.82 -9.04 -10.83
N PRO A 341 -13.47 -10.20 -10.63
CA PRO A 341 -13.83 -11.08 -11.73
C PRO A 341 -14.85 -10.39 -12.62
N VAL A 342 -14.77 -10.62 -13.94
CA VAL A 342 -15.82 -10.18 -14.84
C VAL A 342 -16.96 -11.18 -14.79
N ALA A 343 -18.12 -10.76 -14.29
CA ALA A 343 -19.33 -11.57 -14.32
C ALA A 343 -19.92 -11.55 -15.73
N HIS A 344 -20.07 -12.75 -16.31
CA HIS A 344 -20.84 -12.96 -17.53
C HIS A 344 -22.29 -13.28 -17.15
N GLY A 345 -23.22 -12.45 -17.64
CA GLY A 345 -24.65 -12.67 -17.49
C GLY A 345 -25.20 -13.75 -18.40
#